data_AF-Q46RM8-F1
#
_entry.id   AF-Q46RM8-F1
#
_cell.length_a   1.000
_cell.length_b   1.000
_cell.length_c   1.000
_cell.angle_alpha   90.00
_cell.angle_beta   90.00
_cell.angle_gamma   90.00
#
_symmetry.space_group_name_H-M   'P 1'
#
loop_
_entity.id
_entity.type
_entity.pdbx_description
1 polymer ?
#
loop_
_entity_poly.entity_id
_entity_poly.type
_entity_poly.pdbx_seq_one_letter_code
_entity_poly.pdbx_strand_id
1 'polypeptide(L)'
;MKSACYAQCIMKATSTVLSDCSIAATLSLIGEKWTILILRDIFHGVTRFDDFLRRLECSPAVLSARLKTLTEAGLLRRVGYKEPGERERFEYRPTRAAVELLPVLVGLMQWGDRHLAAGGTGPVEIRSRQNGQRVSVALVDEDGQAVSPSDMAVIPLATPGAPQD
;
A
#
# COMPACT_ATOMS: atom_id res chain seq x y z
N MET A 1 -6.97 -23.46 24.11
CA MET A 1 -7.08 -24.38 22.95
C MET A 1 -7.80 -23.75 21.73
N LYS A 2 -7.72 -22.41 21.52
CA LYS A 2 -8.34 -21.71 20.36
C LYS A 2 -7.34 -20.88 19.50
N SER A 3 -6.11 -20.66 19.96
CA SER A 3 -5.11 -19.85 19.21
C SER A 3 -4.37 -20.61 18.11
N ALA A 4 -4.25 -21.94 18.18
CA ALA A 4 -3.54 -22.72 17.16
C ALA A 4 -4.33 -22.88 15.84
N CYS A 5 -5.66 -22.72 15.89
CA CYS A 5 -6.52 -22.85 14.71
C CYS A 5 -6.48 -21.59 13.81
N TYR A 6 -6.19 -20.42 14.40
CA TYR A 6 -6.21 -19.12 13.70
C TYR A 6 -5.08 -18.98 12.67
N ALA A 7 -3.90 -19.55 12.93
CA ALA A 7 -2.76 -19.47 12.02
C ALA A 7 -2.79 -20.52 10.90
N GLN A 8 -3.49 -21.65 11.10
CA GLN A 8 -3.41 -22.79 10.18
C GLN A 8 -4.42 -22.71 9.01
N CYS A 9 -5.46 -21.88 9.11
CA CYS A 9 -6.53 -21.79 8.09
C CYS A 9 -6.39 -20.65 7.09
N ILE A 10 -5.67 -19.56 7.39
CA ILE A 10 -5.79 -18.31 6.60
C ILE A 10 -5.01 -18.34 5.26
N MET A 11 -3.96 -19.16 5.11
CA MET A 11 -3.08 -19.08 3.91
C MET A 11 -2.65 -20.44 3.35
N LYS A 12 -3.45 -21.50 3.52
CA LYS A 12 -3.04 -22.84 3.03
C LYS A 12 -3.12 -23.03 1.50
N ALA A 13 -3.62 -22.04 0.76
CA ALA A 13 -3.83 -22.10 -0.69
C ALA A 13 -3.21 -20.89 -1.44
N THR A 14 -2.10 -20.34 -0.95
CA THR A 14 -1.20 -19.54 -1.79
C THR A 14 -0.45 -20.45 -2.77
N SER A 15 -0.25 -20.00 -4.01
CA SER A 15 0.60 -20.68 -5.01
C SER A 15 1.89 -21.18 -4.37
N THR A 16 2.24 -22.44 -4.62
CA THR A 16 3.49 -23.07 -4.14
C THR A 16 4.74 -22.48 -4.82
N VAL A 17 4.56 -21.65 -5.85
CA VAL A 17 5.64 -21.01 -6.61
C VAL A 17 5.60 -19.50 -6.39
N LEU A 18 6.71 -18.91 -5.91
CA LEU A 18 6.81 -17.46 -5.67
C LEU A 18 6.62 -16.62 -6.93
N SER A 19 6.91 -17.18 -8.12
CA SER A 19 6.74 -16.50 -9.41
C SER A 19 5.29 -16.11 -9.71
N ASP A 20 4.32 -16.86 -9.18
CA ASP A 20 2.89 -16.65 -9.46
C ASP A 20 2.18 -15.95 -8.29
N CYS A 21 2.94 -15.61 -7.25
CA CYS A 21 2.40 -14.96 -6.05
C CYS A 21 2.26 -13.46 -6.28
N SER A 22 1.02 -12.98 -6.41
CA SER A 22 0.73 -11.56 -6.58
C SER A 22 1.20 -10.70 -5.41
N ILE A 23 1.25 -11.26 -4.20
CA ILE A 23 1.84 -10.57 -3.03
C ILE A 23 3.34 -10.38 -3.23
N ALA A 24 4.06 -11.41 -3.68
CA ALA A 24 5.50 -11.32 -3.95
C ALA A 24 5.77 -10.31 -5.07
N ALA A 25 5.03 -10.35 -6.17
CA ALA A 25 5.14 -9.38 -7.27
C ALA A 25 4.90 -7.93 -6.79
N THR A 26 3.89 -7.73 -5.93
CA THR A 26 3.60 -6.43 -5.34
C THR A 26 4.75 -5.98 -4.43
N LEU A 27 5.28 -6.85 -3.58
CA LEU A 27 6.41 -6.54 -2.70
C LEU A 27 7.72 -6.30 -3.44
N SER A 28 7.93 -6.88 -4.62
CA SER A 28 9.06 -6.51 -5.48
C SER A 28 9.00 -5.05 -5.93
N LEU A 29 7.79 -4.48 -6.04
CA LEU A 29 7.58 -3.08 -6.40
C LEU A 29 7.58 -2.15 -5.18
N ILE A 30 6.78 -2.46 -4.16
CA ILE A 30 6.54 -1.55 -3.02
C ILE A 30 7.18 -2.00 -1.70
N GLY A 31 7.78 -3.18 -1.64
CA GLY A 31 8.29 -3.77 -0.40
C GLY A 31 9.55 -3.09 0.15
N GLU A 32 10.13 -2.15 -0.58
CA GLU A 32 11.24 -1.37 -0.07
C GLU A 32 10.78 -0.20 0.81
N LYS A 33 11.48 -0.01 1.94
CA LYS A 33 11.11 0.94 3.00
C LYS A 33 10.72 2.33 2.47
N TRP A 34 11.54 2.91 1.60
CA TRP A 34 11.34 4.28 1.15
C TRP A 34 10.17 4.39 0.17
N THR A 35 9.90 3.35 -0.62
CA THR A 35 8.72 3.33 -1.52
C THR A 35 7.42 3.54 -0.75
N ILE A 36 7.23 2.81 0.36
CA ILE A 36 6.05 2.94 1.21
C ILE A 36 5.95 4.34 1.83
N LEU A 37 7.08 4.89 2.30
CA LEU A 37 7.12 6.23 2.90
C LEU A 37 6.86 7.35 1.88
N ILE A 38 7.33 7.20 0.63
CA ILE A 38 7.01 8.12 -0.46
C ILE A 38 5.51 8.07 -0.77
N LEU A 39 4.92 6.88 -0.90
CA LEU A 39 3.48 6.73 -1.13
C LEU A 39 2.67 7.35 0.02
N ARG A 40 3.06 7.12 1.27
CA ARG A 40 2.47 7.78 2.44
C ARG A 40 2.50 9.30 2.29
N ASP A 41 3.63 9.87 1.93
CA ASP A 41 3.77 11.34 1.80
C ASP A 41 2.97 11.89 0.60
N ILE A 42 2.88 11.15 -0.51
CA ILE A 42 2.00 11.46 -1.65
C ILE A 42 0.54 11.60 -1.21
N PHE A 43 0.04 10.67 -0.39
CA PHE A 43 -1.34 10.74 0.12
C PHE A 43 -1.56 11.84 1.16
N HIS A 44 -0.48 12.36 1.77
CA HIS A 44 -0.50 13.59 2.56
C HIS A 44 -0.36 14.87 1.72
N GLY A 45 -0.33 14.76 0.38
CA GLY A 45 -0.27 15.90 -0.54
C GLY A 45 1.15 16.37 -0.88
N VAL A 46 2.19 15.64 -0.45
CA VAL A 46 3.57 15.94 -0.84
C VAL A 46 3.78 15.51 -2.29
N THR A 47 4.23 16.42 -3.13
CA THR A 47 4.34 16.15 -4.58
C THR A 47 5.67 16.58 -5.19
N ARG A 48 6.49 17.37 -4.48
CA ARG A 48 7.75 17.91 -5.00
C ARG A 48 8.95 17.17 -4.43
N PHE A 49 9.99 17.02 -5.24
CA PHE A 49 11.21 16.29 -4.87
C PHE A 49 11.86 16.83 -3.58
N ASP A 50 12.02 18.15 -3.47
CA ASP A 50 12.63 18.78 -2.29
C ASP A 50 11.78 18.61 -1.02
N ASP A 51 10.45 18.58 -1.16
CA ASP A 51 9.56 18.31 -0.02
C ASP A 51 9.72 16.88 0.48
N PHE A 52 9.89 15.91 -0.42
CA PHE A 52 10.23 14.55 -0.03
C PHE A 52 11.58 14.50 0.68
N LEU A 53 12.63 15.13 0.18
CA LEU A 53 13.94 15.15 0.87
C LEU A 53 13.90 15.80 2.25
N ARG A 54 13.09 16.84 2.44
CA ARG A 54 12.93 17.47 3.75
C ARG A 54 12.23 16.57 4.76
N ARG A 55 11.33 15.70 4.30
CA ARG A 55 10.49 14.84 5.14
C ARG A 55 11.05 13.44 5.32
N LEU A 56 11.77 12.97 4.30
CA LEU A 56 12.37 11.66 4.23
C LEU A 56 13.87 11.85 4.39
N GLU A 57 14.44 11.31 5.46
CA GLU A 57 15.89 11.31 5.73
C GLU A 57 16.65 10.31 4.82
N CYS A 58 16.20 10.15 3.57
CA CYS A 58 16.86 9.30 2.58
C CYS A 58 17.76 10.13 1.65
N SER A 59 18.70 9.46 0.97
CA SER A 59 19.59 10.15 0.04
C SER A 59 18.85 10.57 -1.24
N PRO A 60 19.28 11.66 -1.92
CA PRO A 60 18.71 12.07 -3.20
C PRO A 60 18.74 10.97 -4.28
N ALA A 61 19.80 10.16 -4.29
CA ALA A 61 19.93 9.04 -5.21
C ALA A 61 18.84 7.97 -4.95
N VAL A 62 18.60 7.62 -3.68
CA VAL A 62 17.55 6.66 -3.31
C VAL A 62 16.17 7.21 -3.66
N LEU A 63 15.87 8.46 -3.30
CA LEU A 63 14.59 9.09 -3.62
C LEU A 63 14.34 9.11 -5.14
N SER A 64 15.33 9.52 -5.92
CA SER A 64 15.24 9.56 -7.38
C SER A 64 14.96 8.18 -7.98
N ALA A 65 15.69 7.15 -7.52
CA ALA A 65 15.47 5.78 -7.95
C ALA A 65 14.05 5.30 -7.64
N ARG A 66 13.55 5.55 -6.43
CA ARG A 66 12.19 5.12 -6.03
C ARG A 66 11.08 5.86 -6.77
N LEU A 67 11.20 7.18 -6.94
CA LEU A 67 10.23 7.96 -7.72
C LEU A 67 10.21 7.51 -9.19
N LYS A 68 11.36 7.15 -9.76
CA LYS A 68 11.45 6.57 -11.10
C LYS A 68 10.72 5.24 -11.16
N THR A 69 11.02 4.30 -10.25
CA THR A 69 10.32 3.00 -10.17
C THR A 69 8.81 3.15 -10.05
N LEU A 70 8.34 4.04 -9.17
CA LEU A 70 6.91 4.30 -8.99
C LEU A 70 6.24 4.92 -10.23
N THR A 71 6.98 5.73 -10.98
CA THR A 71 6.47 6.33 -12.22
C THR A 71 6.41 5.30 -13.34
N GLU A 72 7.46 4.49 -13.50
CA GLU A 72 7.53 3.41 -14.50
C GLU A 72 6.47 2.34 -14.26
N ALA A 73 6.16 2.03 -13.00
CA ALA A 73 5.09 1.12 -12.62
C ALA A 73 3.67 1.73 -12.72
N GLY A 74 3.54 2.99 -13.16
CA GLY A 74 2.25 3.64 -13.33
C GLY A 74 1.53 3.99 -12.03
N LEU A 75 2.22 3.98 -10.88
CA LEU A 75 1.66 4.43 -9.60
C LEU A 75 1.70 5.95 -9.46
N LEU A 76 2.74 6.58 -10.00
CA LEU A 76 2.88 8.03 -10.05
C LEU A 76 2.95 8.51 -11.50
N ARG A 77 2.53 9.75 -11.73
CA ARG A 77 2.79 10.48 -12.96
C ARG A 77 3.61 11.73 -12.66
N ARG A 78 4.65 11.96 -13.48
CA ARG A 78 5.46 13.18 -13.41
C ARG A 78 4.79 14.27 -14.25
N VAL A 79 4.45 15.38 -13.62
CA VAL A 79 3.72 16.49 -14.24
C VAL A 79 4.61 17.73 -14.21
N GLY A 80 4.83 18.35 -15.37
CA GLY A 80 5.50 19.64 -15.47
C GLY A 80 4.58 20.76 -14.99
N TYR A 81 5.14 21.70 -14.25
CA TYR A 81 4.48 22.95 -13.91
C TYR A 81 5.48 24.10 -14.03
N LYS A 82 4.97 25.29 -14.34
CA LYS A 82 5.78 26.48 -14.55
C LYS A 82 5.05 27.67 -13.95
N GLU A 83 5.64 28.23 -12.90
CA GLU A 83 5.21 29.52 -12.39
C GLU A 83 5.62 30.63 -13.37
N PRO A 84 4.84 31.72 -13.49
CA PRO A 84 5.19 32.83 -14.36
C PRO A 84 6.60 33.36 -14.06
N GLY A 85 7.48 33.36 -15.07
CA GLY A 85 8.86 33.83 -14.94
C GLY A 85 9.87 32.81 -14.40
N GLU A 86 9.46 31.62 -13.99
CA GLU A 86 10.37 30.58 -13.48
C GLU A 86 10.72 29.50 -14.52
N ARG A 87 11.75 28.70 -14.19
CA ARG A 87 12.07 27.47 -14.93
C ARG A 87 10.97 26.42 -14.72
N GLU A 88 10.79 25.55 -15.70
CA GLU A 88 9.89 24.40 -15.56
C GLU A 88 10.37 23.52 -14.40
N ARG A 89 9.41 23.17 -13.53
CA ARG A 89 9.59 22.26 -12.40
C ARG A 89 8.70 21.05 -12.59
N PHE A 90 8.95 20.01 -11.81
CA PHE A 90 8.17 18.78 -11.85
C PHE A 90 7.61 18.43 -10.49
N GLU A 91 6.43 17.85 -10.52
CA GLU A 91 5.76 17.26 -9.38
C GLU A 91 5.28 15.85 -9.72
N TYR A 92 5.05 15.06 -8.67
CA TYR A 92 4.60 13.68 -8.76
C TYR A 92 3.16 13.61 -8.26
N ARG A 93 2.26 13.12 -9.10
CA ARG A 93 0.83 12.97 -8.77
C ARG A 93 0.45 11.50 -8.72
N PRO A 94 -0.38 11.07 -7.75
CA PRO A 94 -0.86 9.69 -7.71
C PRO A 94 -1.74 9.40 -8.92
N THR A 95 -1.65 8.18 -9.43
CA THR A 95 -2.62 7.62 -10.38
C THR A 95 -3.73 6.89 -9.62
N ARG A 96 -4.73 6.41 -10.35
CA ARG A 96 -5.77 5.54 -9.79
C ARG A 96 -5.18 4.27 -9.14
N ALA A 97 -4.19 3.65 -9.80
CA ALA A 97 -3.52 2.46 -9.29
C ALA A 97 -2.83 2.72 -7.93
N ALA A 98 -2.24 3.89 -7.74
CA ALA A 98 -1.72 4.26 -6.41
C ALA A 98 -2.84 4.42 -5.38
N VAL A 99 -3.94 5.09 -5.72
CA VAL A 99 -5.08 5.27 -4.79
C VAL A 99 -5.63 3.92 -4.33
N GLU A 100 -5.67 2.91 -5.21
CA GLU A 100 -6.09 1.54 -4.89
C GLU A 100 -5.15 0.82 -3.89
N LEU A 101 -3.92 1.32 -3.67
CA LEU A 101 -3.01 0.83 -2.62
C LEU A 101 -3.28 1.44 -1.23
N LEU A 102 -4.15 2.45 -1.11
CA LEU A 102 -4.45 3.07 0.18
C LEU A 102 -4.85 2.07 1.28
N PRO A 103 -5.72 1.06 1.03
CA PRO A 103 -6.06 0.07 2.06
C PRO A 103 -4.84 -0.67 2.61
N VAL A 104 -3.81 -0.93 1.79
CA VAL A 104 -2.56 -1.56 2.25
C VAL A 104 -1.82 -0.63 3.21
N LEU A 105 -1.70 0.65 2.87
CA LEU A 105 -1.04 1.65 3.73
C LEU A 105 -1.78 1.87 5.05
N VAL A 106 -3.12 1.94 5.00
CA VAL A 106 -3.95 2.06 6.20
C VAL A 106 -3.84 0.79 7.06
N GLY A 107 -3.79 -0.39 6.45
CA GLY A 107 -3.59 -1.65 7.16
C GLY A 107 -2.24 -1.68 7.91
N LEU A 108 -1.15 -1.27 7.24
CA LEU A 108 0.17 -1.12 7.86
C LEU A 108 0.14 -0.14 9.03
N MET A 109 -0.48 1.03 8.85
CA MET A 109 -0.65 2.03 9.91
C MET A 109 -1.40 1.44 11.10
N GLN A 110 -2.56 0.82 10.87
CA GLN A 110 -3.40 0.28 11.95
C GLN A 110 -2.74 -0.84 12.74
N TRP A 111 -2.00 -1.71 12.05
CA TRP A 111 -1.21 -2.75 12.70
C TRP A 111 -0.08 -2.13 13.53
N GLY A 112 0.65 -1.16 12.97
CA GLY A 112 1.71 -0.45 13.66
C GLY A 112 1.20 0.30 14.90
N ASP A 113 0.09 1.01 14.78
CA ASP A 113 -0.55 1.72 15.89
C ASP A 113 -0.92 0.79 17.04
N ARG A 114 -1.48 -0.38 16.72
CA ARG A 114 -1.94 -1.34 17.72
C ARG A 114 -0.79 -2.06 18.43
N HIS A 115 0.28 -2.38 17.70
CA HIS A 115 1.30 -3.32 18.16
C HIS A 115 2.65 -2.67 18.47
N LEU A 116 2.96 -1.51 17.88
CA LEU A 116 4.26 -0.85 18.02
C LEU A 116 4.17 0.49 18.76
N ALA A 117 3.01 1.16 18.77
CA ALA A 117 2.86 2.43 19.48
C ALA A 117 2.63 2.22 20.99
N ALA A 118 3.26 3.06 21.81
CA ALA A 118 3.04 3.08 23.24
C ALA A 118 1.57 3.46 23.53
N GLY A 119 0.81 2.53 24.11
CA GLY A 119 -0.62 2.72 24.41
C GLY A 119 -1.59 2.23 23.33
N GLY A 120 -1.11 1.60 22.25
CA GLY A 120 -1.97 0.99 21.22
C GLY A 120 -2.70 1.99 20.32
N THR A 121 -2.29 3.26 20.35
CA THR A 121 -2.81 4.35 19.51
C THR A 121 -1.67 5.05 18.79
N GLY A 122 -1.79 5.18 17.47
CA GLY A 122 -0.85 5.91 16.64
C GLY A 122 -1.01 7.43 16.70
N PRO A 123 -0.10 8.18 16.07
CA PRO A 123 -0.13 9.64 16.04
C PRO A 123 -1.23 10.22 15.12
N VAL A 124 -1.91 9.39 14.31
CA VAL A 124 -2.90 9.83 13.32
C VAL A 124 -4.14 8.91 13.35
N GLU A 125 -5.32 9.51 13.24
CA GLU A 125 -6.59 8.80 13.04
C GLU A 125 -7.22 9.24 11.71
N ILE A 126 -7.68 8.27 10.90
CA ILE A 126 -8.42 8.56 9.67
C ILE A 126 -9.90 8.59 10.00
N ARG A 127 -10.59 9.67 9.64
CA ARG A 127 -12.03 9.83 9.84
C ARG A 127 -12.73 10.15 8.53
N SER A 128 -13.92 9.60 8.35
CA SER A 128 -14.78 9.93 7.22
C SER A 128 -15.22 11.39 7.33
N ARG A 129 -15.03 12.15 6.25
CA ARG A 129 -15.48 13.55 6.18
C ARG A 129 -17.00 13.68 6.20
N GLN A 130 -17.72 12.62 5.84
CA GLN A 130 -19.18 12.65 5.74
C GLN A 130 -19.86 12.50 7.11
N ASN A 131 -19.33 11.64 7.98
CA ASN A 131 -19.98 11.29 9.25
C ASN A 131 -19.05 11.38 10.48
N GLY A 132 -17.78 11.75 10.31
CA GLY A 132 -16.80 11.90 11.38
C GLY A 132 -16.34 10.59 12.03
N GLN A 133 -16.85 9.44 11.59
CA GLN A 133 -16.50 8.13 12.14
C GLN A 133 -15.11 7.70 11.73
N ARG A 134 -14.45 6.91 12.59
CA ARG A 134 -13.15 6.31 12.32
C ARG A 134 -13.25 5.39 11.09
N VAL A 135 -12.30 5.55 10.17
CA VAL A 135 -12.13 4.68 9.01
C VAL A 135 -11.13 3.59 9.35
N SER A 136 -11.49 2.35 9.05
CA SER A 136 -10.59 1.21 9.18
C SER A 136 -10.64 0.25 8.01
N VAL A 137 -9.55 -0.48 7.83
CA VAL A 137 -9.49 -1.56 6.84
C VAL A 137 -10.26 -2.75 7.38
N ALA A 138 -11.12 -3.29 6.54
CA ALA A 138 -11.82 -4.55 6.75
C ALA A 138 -11.70 -5.38 5.47
N LEU A 139 -11.77 -6.70 5.63
CA LEU A 139 -12.03 -7.59 4.50
C LEU A 139 -13.53 -7.58 4.27
N VAL A 140 -13.95 -7.46 3.02
CA VAL A 140 -15.36 -7.42 2.66
C VAL A 140 -15.65 -8.41 1.54
N ASP A 141 -16.87 -8.95 1.50
CA ASP A 141 -17.36 -9.75 0.37
C ASP A 141 -17.84 -8.87 -0.80
N GLU A 142 -18.38 -9.51 -1.83
CA GLU A 142 -18.87 -8.83 -3.04
C GLU A 142 -20.03 -7.87 -2.76
N ASP A 143 -20.80 -8.11 -1.68
CA ASP A 143 -21.90 -7.27 -1.23
C ASP A 143 -21.45 -6.15 -0.28
N GLY A 144 -20.15 -6.07 0.00
CA GLY A 144 -19.55 -5.06 0.89
C GLY A 144 -19.73 -5.36 2.37
N GLN A 145 -20.14 -6.58 2.74
CA GLN A 145 -20.26 -6.99 4.15
C GLN A 145 -18.90 -7.36 4.71
N ALA A 146 -18.64 -6.98 5.96
CA ALA A 146 -17.37 -7.31 6.62
C ALA A 146 -17.25 -8.82 6.86
N VAL A 147 -16.13 -9.39 6.42
CA VAL A 147 -15.80 -10.81 6.57
C VAL A 147 -14.73 -10.98 7.64
N SER A 148 -15.00 -11.82 8.63
CA SER A 148 -14.01 -12.15 9.66
C SER A 148 -13.00 -13.17 9.14
N PRO A 149 -11.75 -13.18 9.64
CA PRO A 149 -10.76 -14.18 9.21
C PRO A 149 -11.18 -15.64 9.43
N SER A 150 -12.06 -15.93 10.39
CA SER A 150 -12.57 -17.28 10.62
C SER A 150 -13.65 -17.72 9.63
N ASP A 151 -14.27 -16.77 8.93
CA ASP A 151 -15.30 -17.02 7.92
C ASP A 151 -14.72 -17.01 6.49
N MET A 152 -13.41 -16.78 6.36
CA MET A 152 -12.72 -16.80 5.08
C MET A 152 -12.39 -18.23 4.64
N ALA A 153 -12.58 -18.49 3.35
CA ALA A 153 -12.05 -19.66 2.66
C ALA A 153 -11.09 -19.22 1.55
N VAL A 154 -9.93 -19.87 1.46
CA VAL A 154 -9.00 -19.67 0.34
C VAL A 154 -9.23 -20.77 -0.68
N ILE A 155 -9.73 -20.38 -1.85
CA ILE A 155 -10.03 -21.28 -2.95
C ILE A 155 -8.90 -21.14 -3.98
N PRO A 156 -8.12 -22.19 -4.28
CA PRO A 156 -7.18 -22.17 -5.39
C PRO A 156 -7.94 -21.95 -6.70
N LEU A 157 -7.59 -20.92 -7.46
CA LEU A 157 -8.02 -20.79 -8.85
C LEU A 157 -7.11 -21.67 -9.70
N ALA A 158 -7.68 -22.47 -10.61
CA ALA A 158 -6.89 -23.24 -11.56
C ALA A 158 -6.00 -22.28 -12.36
N THR A 159 -4.69 -22.53 -12.38
CA THR A 159 -3.77 -21.79 -13.23
C THR A 159 -4.19 -22.01 -14.69
N PRO A 160 -4.54 -20.97 -15.46
CA PRO A 160 -4.79 -21.15 -16.89
C PRO A 160 -3.51 -21.72 -17.54
N GLY A 161 -3.55 -22.98 -17.97
CA GLY A 161 -2.44 -23.65 -18.67
C GLY A 161 -1.67 -24.74 -17.91
N ALA A 162 -2.14 -25.23 -16.76
CA ALA A 162 -1.56 -26.46 -16.19
C ALA A 162 -1.85 -27.67 -17.12
N PRO A 163 -0.83 -28.49 -17.49
CA PRO A 163 -1.06 -29.73 -18.22
C PRO A 163 -1.95 -30.65 -17.37
N GLN A 164 -2.98 -31.22 -17.99
CA GLN A 164 -3.73 -32.33 -17.41
C GLN A 164 -2.96 -33.61 -17.70
N ASP A 165 -2.25 -34.13 -16.70
CA ASP A 165 -1.76 -35.51 -16.68
C ASP A 165 -2.63 -36.35 -15.74
#